data_AF-A0A7S3U6Y7-F1
#
_entry.id   AF-A0A7S3U6Y7-F1
#
_cell.length_a   1.000
_cell.length_b   1.000
_cell.length_c   1.000
_cell.angle_alpha   90.00
_cell.angle_beta   90.00
_cell.angle_gamma   90.00
#
_symmetry.space_group_name_H-M   'P 1'
#
loop_
_entity.id
_entity.type
_entity.pdbx_description
1 polymer ?
#
loop_
_entity_poly.entity_id
_entity_poly.type
_entity_poly.pdbx_seq_one_letter_code
_entity_poly.pdbx_strand_id
1 'polypeptide(L)'
;ERGALLQVDHAACVMLNDVSLLDFLANKMGQSAERIDVGSSESSRALRSLKNKRLKATHKPNRTYQLFGVDDVPIAARTFDHEGATTNVYEFFKAEYPRIDPKKPGITVGKARQPGGVAPVIPIELLKIAPGQPSIKKSSEISQMMIKEMCKDSQARFSKIEDILGTVKQTETSAQGFGLEISSSLLKLAPESARRLETCELTFGMGSRVRVDDKGGWSLRGNRGDIPFYRPAKVDRWAVVHFGCRDLDLLADFIGIFCRMARERGIKGLEPESLVNPTSGRLDRAGRGRFRVLDMGKDTVDSLEGSLNQMASEYQRNLSFVLFILPEVESVNRVWMYPAVKRWAATSEYGVVTQCVQWPKMAGGGKGG
;
A
#
# COMPACT_ATOMS: atom_id res chain seq x y z
N GLU A 1 24.77 -6.17 37.80
CA GLU A 1 25.25 -6.03 36.41
C GLU A 1 24.36 -6.88 35.52
N ARG A 2 23.88 -6.35 34.39
CA ARG A 2 23.03 -7.13 33.49
C ARG A 2 23.97 -7.83 32.50
N GLY A 3 23.96 -9.16 32.52
CA GLY A 3 24.67 -9.96 31.52
C GLY A 3 24.14 -9.73 30.10
N ALA A 4 24.50 -10.60 29.17
CA ALA A 4 23.97 -10.53 27.81
C ALA A 4 22.43 -10.61 27.79
N LEU A 5 21.79 -9.76 26.98
CA LEU A 5 20.34 -9.70 26.84
C LEU A 5 19.92 -10.26 25.49
N LEU A 6 18.96 -11.18 25.51
CA LEU A 6 18.28 -11.67 24.32
C LEU A 6 16.96 -10.92 24.15
N GLN A 7 16.83 -10.14 23.08
CA GLN A 7 15.57 -9.48 22.73
C GLN A 7 14.74 -10.39 21.82
N VAL A 8 13.55 -10.76 22.29
CA VAL A 8 12.59 -11.56 21.53
C VAL A 8 11.33 -10.73 21.30
N ASP A 9 10.80 -10.79 20.08
CA ASP A 9 9.55 -10.12 19.74
C ASP A 9 8.74 -10.97 18.75
N HIS A 10 7.43 -10.76 18.77
CA HIS A 10 6.50 -11.39 17.85
C HIS A 10 6.35 -10.53 16.59
N ALA A 11 6.55 -11.14 15.43
CA ALA A 11 6.39 -10.48 14.12
C ALA A 11 5.59 -11.36 13.16
N ALA A 12 4.80 -10.73 12.30
CA ALA A 12 4.10 -11.42 11.21
C ALA A 12 4.64 -10.98 9.84
N CYS A 13 4.70 -11.93 8.93
CA CYS A 13 5.05 -11.71 7.53
C CYS A 13 4.04 -12.43 6.63
N VAL A 14 3.69 -11.81 5.49
CA VAL A 14 2.85 -12.46 4.49
C VAL A 14 3.71 -13.40 3.68
N MET A 15 3.37 -14.68 3.70
CA MET A 15 4.03 -15.70 2.89
C MET A 15 3.21 -15.99 1.63
N LEU A 16 3.90 -16.40 0.56
CA LEU A 16 3.26 -16.96 -0.62
C LEU A 16 2.71 -18.36 -0.29
N ASN A 17 1.49 -18.63 -0.75
CA ASN A 17 0.87 -19.94 -0.60
C ASN A 17 1.58 -20.98 -1.47
N ASP A 18 1.65 -22.22 -0.99
CA ASP A 18 2.10 -23.39 -1.77
C ASP A 18 0.98 -23.84 -2.71
N VAL A 19 0.85 -23.14 -3.85
CA VAL A 19 -0.16 -23.39 -4.88
C VAL A 19 0.49 -23.65 -6.24
N SER A 20 -0.18 -24.40 -7.12
CA SER A 20 0.29 -24.59 -8.49
C SER A 20 0.37 -23.26 -9.23
N LEU A 21 1.25 -23.16 -10.23
CA LEU A 21 1.34 -21.92 -11.02
C LEU A 21 0.06 -21.63 -11.80
N LEU A 22 -0.66 -22.68 -12.24
CA LEU A 22 -1.96 -22.53 -12.90
C LEU A 22 -3.02 -22.01 -11.93
N ASP A 23 -3.09 -22.52 -10.70
CA ASP A 23 -4.04 -22.00 -9.70
C ASP A 23 -3.69 -20.58 -9.26
N PHE A 24 -2.40 -20.24 -9.17
CA PHE A 24 -1.96 -18.87 -8.93
C PHE A 24 -2.46 -17.92 -10.02
N LEU A 25 -2.34 -18.33 -11.28
CA LEU A 25 -2.86 -17.58 -12.42
C LEU A 25 -4.39 -17.50 -12.39
N ALA A 26 -5.07 -18.62 -12.09
CA ALA A 26 -6.53 -18.73 -11.99
C ALA A 26 -7.10 -17.72 -11.00
N ASN A 27 -6.55 -17.73 -9.78
CA ASN A 27 -6.94 -16.84 -8.70
C ASN A 27 -6.69 -15.37 -9.05
N LYS A 28 -5.64 -15.07 -9.81
CA LYS A 28 -5.28 -13.70 -10.16
C LYS A 28 -6.12 -13.12 -11.31
N MET A 29 -6.56 -13.97 -12.24
CA MET A 29 -7.39 -13.59 -13.38
C MET A 29 -8.89 -13.82 -13.14
N GLY A 30 -9.28 -14.47 -12.04
CA GLY A 30 -10.68 -14.80 -11.76
C GLY A 30 -11.27 -15.82 -12.74
N GLN A 31 -10.43 -16.74 -13.25
CA GLN A 31 -10.80 -17.75 -14.25
C GLN A 31 -10.47 -19.15 -13.75
N SER A 32 -11.07 -20.19 -14.35
CA SER A 32 -10.69 -21.58 -14.07
C SER A 32 -9.30 -21.87 -14.64
N ALA A 33 -8.48 -22.64 -13.90
CA ALA A 33 -7.13 -23.06 -14.27
C ALA A 33 -7.04 -23.70 -15.67
N GLU A 34 -8.10 -24.37 -16.11
CA GLU A 34 -8.19 -25.05 -17.41
C GLU A 34 -8.32 -24.08 -18.59
N ARG A 35 -8.90 -22.89 -18.37
CA ARG A 35 -9.20 -21.90 -19.41
C ARG A 35 -8.11 -20.83 -19.56
N ILE A 36 -7.05 -20.92 -18.76
CA ILE A 36 -6.01 -19.90 -18.72
C ILE A 36 -5.16 -19.98 -19.97
N ASP A 37 -5.15 -18.88 -20.72
CA ASP A 37 -4.11 -18.61 -21.70
C ASP A 37 -2.84 -18.13 -20.98
N VAL A 38 -1.90 -19.05 -20.78
CA VAL A 38 -0.61 -18.79 -20.15
C VAL A 38 0.28 -17.89 -21.03
N GLY A 39 0.09 -17.90 -22.35
CA GLY A 39 0.85 -17.08 -23.31
C GLY A 39 0.42 -15.61 -23.33
N SER A 40 -0.76 -15.30 -22.77
CA SER A 40 -1.26 -13.93 -22.75
C SER A 40 -0.33 -12.94 -22.03
N SER A 41 -0.41 -11.67 -22.44
CA SER A 41 0.33 -10.57 -21.80
C SER A 41 0.00 -10.43 -20.31
N GLU A 42 -1.23 -10.77 -19.93
CA GLU A 42 -1.71 -10.75 -18.55
C GLU A 42 -1.10 -11.86 -17.70
N SER A 43 -1.13 -13.11 -18.17
CA SER A 43 -0.44 -14.24 -17.54
C SER A 43 1.06 -13.98 -17.38
N SER A 44 1.69 -13.44 -18.42
CA SER A 44 3.10 -13.02 -18.38
C SER A 44 3.37 -11.93 -17.34
N ARG A 45 2.48 -10.93 -17.19
CA ARG A 45 2.58 -9.90 -16.13
C ARG A 45 2.36 -10.50 -14.74
N ALA A 46 1.45 -11.46 -14.61
CA ALA A 46 1.19 -12.16 -13.37
C ALA A 46 2.40 -13.01 -12.93
N LEU A 47 2.98 -13.82 -13.82
CA LEU A 47 4.17 -14.63 -13.53
C LEU A 47 5.41 -13.77 -13.28
N ARG A 48 5.57 -12.62 -13.97
CA ARG A 48 6.62 -11.65 -13.65
C ARG A 48 6.57 -11.14 -12.21
N SER A 49 5.41 -11.13 -11.57
CA SER A 49 5.32 -10.77 -10.14
C SER A 49 5.95 -11.81 -9.21
N LEU A 50 6.21 -13.02 -9.71
CA LEU A 50 6.92 -14.10 -9.03
C LEU A 50 8.40 -14.19 -9.46
N LYS A 51 8.92 -13.24 -10.25
CA LYS A 51 10.31 -13.28 -10.73
C LYS A 51 11.27 -13.44 -9.53
N ASN A 52 12.28 -14.29 -9.69
CA ASN A 52 13.25 -14.68 -8.66
C ASN A 52 12.69 -15.47 -7.47
N LYS A 53 11.40 -15.81 -7.43
CA LYS A 53 10.84 -16.73 -6.42
C LYS A 53 11.19 -18.16 -6.77
N ARG A 54 11.31 -18.99 -5.74
CA ARG A 54 11.54 -20.43 -5.84
C ARG A 54 10.24 -21.13 -6.21
N LEU A 55 10.35 -22.08 -7.12
CA LEU A 55 9.31 -23.01 -7.54
C LEU A 55 9.75 -24.42 -7.13
N LYS A 56 8.77 -25.24 -6.78
CA LYS A 56 8.96 -26.66 -6.49
C LYS A 56 8.41 -27.46 -7.66
N ALA A 57 9.17 -28.43 -8.15
CA ALA A 57 8.65 -29.38 -9.11
C ALA A 57 7.68 -30.34 -8.42
N THR A 58 6.47 -30.49 -8.97
CA THR A 58 5.48 -31.46 -8.47
C THR A 58 5.97 -32.89 -8.68
N HIS A 59 6.66 -33.13 -9.80
CA HIS A 59 7.22 -34.41 -10.18
C HIS A 59 8.51 -34.80 -9.43
N LYS A 60 9.24 -33.82 -8.88
CA LYS A 60 10.51 -34.03 -8.16
C LYS A 60 10.47 -33.27 -6.85
N PRO A 61 9.93 -33.86 -5.76
CA PRO A 61 9.60 -33.14 -4.54
C PRO A 61 10.80 -32.54 -3.81
N ASN A 62 12.02 -33.04 -4.03
CA ASN A 62 13.23 -32.48 -3.41
C ASN A 62 13.89 -31.39 -4.26
N ARG A 63 13.36 -31.10 -5.46
CA ARG A 63 13.99 -30.18 -6.40
C ARG A 63 13.24 -28.85 -6.45
N THR A 64 13.99 -27.78 -6.17
CA THR A 64 13.50 -26.41 -6.29
C THR A 64 14.27 -25.67 -7.37
N TYR A 65 13.59 -24.71 -7.98
CA TYR A 65 14.05 -23.95 -9.13
C TYR A 65 13.77 -22.47 -8.90
N GLN A 66 14.54 -21.57 -9.49
CA GLN A 66 14.23 -20.14 -9.45
C GLN A 66 13.45 -19.75 -10.71
N LEU A 67 12.31 -19.07 -10.57
CA LEU A 67 11.57 -18.55 -11.71
C LEU A 67 12.37 -17.43 -12.38
N PHE A 68 12.73 -17.63 -13.65
CA PHE A 68 13.42 -16.63 -14.45
C PHE A 68 12.46 -15.91 -15.41
N GLY A 69 11.57 -16.66 -16.07
CA GLY A 69 10.62 -16.13 -17.04
C GLY A 69 9.63 -17.15 -17.56
N VAL A 70 8.79 -16.71 -18.48
CA VAL A 70 7.88 -17.54 -19.28
C VAL A 70 8.50 -17.63 -20.66
N ASP A 71 8.48 -18.80 -21.27
CA ASP A 71 8.95 -18.97 -22.64
C ASP A 71 7.95 -18.38 -23.64
N ASP A 72 8.45 -17.84 -24.75
CA ASP A 72 7.61 -17.16 -25.75
C ASP A 72 6.97 -18.15 -26.74
N VAL A 73 7.35 -19.43 -26.67
CA VAL A 73 6.88 -20.50 -27.55
C VAL A 73 6.24 -21.64 -26.75
N PRO A 74 5.27 -22.38 -27.33
CA PRO A 74 4.72 -23.60 -26.74
C PRO A 74 5.79 -24.65 -26.49
N ILE A 75 5.61 -25.47 -25.45
CA ILE A 75 6.56 -26.55 -25.10
C ILE A 75 6.74 -27.59 -26.21
N ALA A 76 5.75 -27.78 -27.10
CA ALA A 76 5.87 -28.66 -28.26
C ALA A 76 6.80 -28.10 -29.35
N ALA A 77 6.98 -26.78 -29.41
CA ALA A 77 7.90 -26.12 -30.33
C ALA A 77 9.29 -25.88 -29.72
N ARG A 78 9.43 -26.00 -28.39
CA ARG A 78 10.69 -25.79 -27.69
C ARG A 78 11.56 -27.04 -27.74
N THR A 79 12.66 -26.98 -28.48
CA THR A 79 13.64 -28.08 -28.59
C THR A 79 14.87 -27.88 -27.71
N PHE A 80 15.51 -28.99 -27.35
CA PHE A 80 16.80 -29.03 -26.66
C PHE A 80 17.50 -30.36 -26.96
N ASP A 81 18.81 -30.39 -26.79
CA ASP A 81 19.58 -31.62 -26.95
C ASP A 81 19.53 -32.47 -25.67
N HIS A 82 19.14 -33.73 -25.84
CA HIS A 82 19.11 -34.74 -24.78
C HIS A 82 19.80 -36.00 -25.29
N GLU A 83 20.88 -36.41 -24.62
CA GLU A 83 21.62 -37.65 -24.94
C GLU A 83 22.08 -37.74 -26.42
N GLY A 84 22.42 -36.60 -27.03
CA GLY A 84 22.88 -36.55 -28.42
C GLY A 84 21.77 -36.52 -29.48
N ALA A 85 20.50 -36.50 -29.07
CA ALA A 85 19.35 -36.31 -29.95
C ALA A 85 18.61 -35.01 -29.61
N THR A 86 18.19 -34.26 -30.63
CA THR A 86 17.31 -33.10 -30.44
C THR A 86 15.88 -33.59 -30.17
N THR A 87 15.36 -33.29 -28.99
CA THR A 87 13.98 -33.57 -28.59
C THR A 87 13.26 -32.27 -28.24
N ASN A 88 11.93 -32.30 -28.09
CA ASN A 88 11.17 -31.17 -27.59
C ASN A 88 10.71 -31.38 -26.14
N VAL A 89 10.39 -30.29 -25.45
CA VAL A 89 10.00 -30.32 -24.02
C VAL A 89 8.76 -31.17 -23.81
N TYR A 90 7.79 -31.13 -24.72
CA TYR A 90 6.57 -31.95 -24.61
C TYR A 90 6.89 -33.45 -24.68
N GLU A 91 7.58 -33.91 -25.72
CA GLU A 91 7.91 -35.33 -25.92
C GLU A 91 8.78 -35.88 -24.77
N PHE A 92 9.69 -35.06 -24.22
CA PHE A 92 10.49 -35.45 -23.06
C PHE A 92 9.65 -35.73 -21.81
N PHE A 93 8.61 -34.94 -21.53
CA PHE A 93 7.79 -35.11 -20.33
C PHE A 93 6.53 -35.97 -20.54
N LYS A 94 6.02 -36.09 -21.78
CA LYS A 94 4.72 -36.72 -22.08
C LYS A 94 4.63 -38.17 -21.63
N ALA A 95 5.72 -38.94 -21.76
CA ALA A 95 5.75 -40.35 -21.41
C ALA A 95 5.42 -40.60 -19.92
N GLU A 96 5.90 -39.71 -19.06
CA GLU A 96 5.72 -39.82 -17.60
C GLU A 96 4.57 -38.93 -17.09
N TYR A 97 4.21 -37.88 -17.84
CA TYR A 97 3.21 -36.87 -17.45
C TYR A 97 2.24 -36.56 -18.61
N PRO A 98 1.27 -37.43 -18.90
CA PRO A 98 0.41 -37.33 -20.09
C PRO A 98 -0.61 -36.17 -20.06
N ARG A 99 -0.77 -35.51 -18.90
CA ARG A 99 -1.73 -34.40 -18.70
C ARG A 99 -1.18 -33.02 -19.05
N ILE A 100 0.07 -32.95 -19.52
CA ILE A 100 0.71 -31.71 -19.93
C ILE A 100 0.14 -31.26 -21.27
N ASP A 101 -0.21 -29.97 -21.40
CA ASP A 101 -0.75 -29.42 -22.63
C ASP A 101 0.39 -28.96 -23.57
N PRO A 102 0.54 -29.57 -24.77
CA PRO A 102 1.61 -29.21 -25.72
C PRO A 102 1.54 -27.75 -26.20
N LYS A 103 0.36 -27.12 -26.12
CA LYS A 103 0.12 -25.76 -26.60
C LYS A 103 0.52 -24.68 -25.60
N LYS A 104 0.72 -25.03 -24.32
CA LYS A 104 1.08 -24.06 -23.30
C LYS A 104 2.58 -23.72 -23.37
N PRO A 105 2.97 -22.45 -23.14
CA PRO A 105 4.36 -22.10 -22.96
C PRO A 105 4.93 -22.71 -21.68
N GLY A 106 6.22 -23.00 -21.72
CA GLY A 106 6.96 -23.49 -20.57
C GLY A 106 7.43 -22.36 -19.65
N ILE A 107 7.89 -22.74 -18.46
CA ILE A 107 8.50 -21.83 -17.50
C ILE A 107 10.01 -21.99 -17.58
N THR A 108 10.69 -20.87 -17.83
CA THR A 108 12.15 -20.82 -17.79
C THR A 108 12.62 -20.76 -16.35
N VAL A 109 13.42 -21.75 -15.95
CA VAL A 109 13.92 -21.91 -14.59
C VAL A 109 15.45 -21.76 -14.52
N GLY A 110 15.92 -20.91 -13.60
CA GLY A 110 17.34 -20.60 -13.43
C GLY A 110 17.92 -19.79 -14.59
N LYS A 111 19.25 -19.64 -14.60
CA LYS A 111 19.99 -19.02 -15.70
C LYS A 111 20.51 -20.09 -16.66
N ALA A 112 20.75 -19.70 -17.91
CA ALA A 112 21.52 -20.51 -18.84
C ALA A 112 22.85 -20.91 -18.19
N ARG A 113 23.19 -22.21 -18.24
CA ARG A 113 24.41 -22.73 -17.61
C ARG A 113 25.69 -22.37 -18.39
N GLN A 114 25.56 -21.95 -19.65
CA GLN A 114 26.65 -21.54 -20.52
C GLN A 114 26.27 -20.27 -21.31
N PRO A 115 27.23 -19.40 -21.66
CA PRO A 115 27.00 -18.28 -22.57
C PRO A 115 26.46 -18.79 -23.92
N GLY A 116 25.31 -18.29 -24.35
CA GLY A 116 24.62 -18.78 -25.56
C GLY A 116 23.78 -20.06 -25.36
N GLY A 117 23.80 -20.66 -24.17
CA GLY A 117 22.99 -21.83 -23.85
C GLY A 117 21.53 -21.48 -23.55
N VAL A 118 20.64 -22.44 -23.77
CA VAL A 118 19.20 -22.29 -23.48
C VAL A 118 18.96 -22.55 -21.99
N ALA A 119 18.25 -21.63 -21.32
CA ALA A 119 17.86 -21.84 -19.93
C ALA A 119 16.84 -23.02 -19.85
N PRO A 120 16.93 -23.88 -18.81
CA PRO A 120 16.02 -25.01 -18.69
C PRO A 120 14.56 -24.58 -18.67
N VAL A 121 13.72 -25.29 -19.40
CA VAL A 121 12.28 -25.04 -19.51
C VAL A 121 11.52 -26.20 -18.89
N ILE A 122 10.55 -25.91 -18.02
CA ILE A 122 9.68 -26.92 -17.39
C ILE A 122 8.22 -26.56 -17.69
N PRO A 123 7.37 -27.54 -18.06
CA PRO A 123 5.93 -27.32 -18.21
C PRO A 123 5.31 -26.70 -16.95
N ILE A 124 4.44 -25.70 -17.14
CA ILE A 124 3.85 -24.94 -16.03
C ILE A 124 3.02 -25.82 -15.08
N GLU A 125 2.40 -26.89 -15.61
CA GLU A 125 1.63 -27.90 -14.89
C GLU A 125 2.46 -28.63 -13.84
N LEU A 126 3.77 -28.74 -14.08
CA LEU A 126 4.69 -29.47 -13.21
C LEU A 126 5.31 -28.59 -12.12
N LEU A 127 4.81 -27.36 -11.93
CA LEU A 127 5.40 -26.36 -11.06
C LEU A 127 4.38 -25.78 -10.08
N LYS A 128 4.84 -25.62 -8.83
CA LYS A 128 4.12 -24.91 -7.78
C LYS A 128 5.05 -23.94 -7.04
N ILE A 129 4.48 -22.95 -6.38
CA ILE A 129 5.25 -21.97 -5.61
C ILE A 129 5.84 -22.69 -4.38
N ALA A 130 7.15 -22.56 -4.16
CA ALA A 130 7.75 -23.18 -2.98
C ALA A 130 7.31 -22.46 -1.68
N PRO A 131 7.04 -23.18 -0.59
CA PRO A 131 6.57 -22.60 0.66
C PRO A 131 7.64 -21.74 1.35
N GLY A 132 7.21 -20.94 2.33
CA GLY A 132 8.10 -20.16 3.20
C GLY A 132 8.78 -18.97 2.51
N GLN A 133 8.17 -18.45 1.44
CA GLN A 133 8.69 -17.29 0.72
C GLN A 133 7.85 -16.05 0.99
N PRO A 134 8.45 -14.91 1.35
CA PRO A 134 7.69 -13.71 1.64
C PRO A 134 7.04 -13.14 0.36
N SER A 135 5.79 -12.70 0.48
CA SER A 135 5.11 -11.91 -0.55
C SER A 135 5.52 -10.44 -0.45
N ILE A 136 5.94 -9.87 -1.57
CA ILE A 136 6.29 -8.44 -1.65
C ILE A 136 5.02 -7.59 -1.78
N LYS A 137 3.96 -8.14 -2.37
CA LYS A 137 2.69 -7.44 -2.59
C LYS A 137 1.69 -7.83 -1.50
N LYS A 138 1.11 -6.82 -0.87
CA LYS A 138 0.07 -6.93 0.15
C LYS A 138 -1.19 -6.30 -0.42
N SER A 139 -2.31 -7.03 -0.41
CA SER A 139 -3.61 -6.42 -0.70
C SER A 139 -4.07 -5.59 0.50
N SER A 140 -5.10 -4.77 0.31
CA SER A 140 -5.77 -4.02 1.39
C SER A 140 -6.31 -4.97 2.46
N GLU A 141 -6.91 -6.08 2.05
CA GLU A 141 -7.52 -7.08 2.93
C GLU A 141 -6.46 -7.77 3.77
N ILE A 142 -5.36 -8.21 3.14
CA ILE A 142 -4.23 -8.81 3.84
C ILE A 142 -3.61 -7.81 4.83
N SER A 143 -3.54 -6.53 4.46
CA SER A 143 -3.04 -5.48 5.35
C SER A 143 -3.94 -5.29 6.57
N GLN A 144 -5.27 -5.30 6.39
CA GLN A 144 -6.23 -5.25 7.49
C GLN A 144 -6.13 -6.49 8.39
N MET A 145 -6.00 -7.69 7.81
CA MET A 145 -5.80 -8.92 8.58
C MET A 145 -4.50 -8.87 9.39
N MET A 146 -3.39 -8.39 8.81
CA MET A 146 -2.14 -8.19 9.54
C MET A 146 -2.29 -7.20 10.68
N ILE A 147 -3.00 -6.08 10.47
CA ILE A 147 -3.26 -5.11 11.53
C ILE A 147 -4.04 -5.77 12.66
N LYS A 148 -5.11 -6.51 12.36
CA LYS A 148 -5.89 -7.23 13.37
C LYS A 148 -5.04 -8.27 14.14
N GLU A 149 -4.16 -8.98 13.45
CA GLU A 149 -3.32 -10.00 14.07
C GLU A 149 -2.18 -9.40 14.93
N MET A 150 -1.63 -8.25 14.52
CA MET A 150 -0.44 -7.67 15.17
C MET A 150 -0.77 -6.57 16.19
N CYS A 151 -1.89 -5.86 16.04
CA CYS A 151 -2.33 -4.82 16.98
C CYS A 151 -3.10 -5.44 18.15
N LYS A 152 -2.44 -6.35 18.86
CA LYS A 152 -2.93 -6.92 20.13
C LYS A 152 -2.57 -6.00 21.28
N ASP A 153 -3.34 -6.08 22.37
CA ASP A 153 -3.00 -5.39 23.61
C ASP A 153 -1.66 -5.90 24.17
N SER A 154 -1.05 -5.11 25.06
CA SER A 154 0.26 -5.43 25.61
C SER A 154 0.29 -6.76 26.36
N GLN A 155 -0.77 -7.12 27.07
CA GLN A 155 -0.82 -8.35 27.88
C GLN A 155 -0.86 -9.59 26.96
N ALA A 156 -1.71 -9.57 25.94
CA ALA A 156 -1.76 -10.63 24.93
C ALA A 156 -0.42 -10.77 24.18
N ARG A 157 0.25 -9.65 23.88
CA ARG A 157 1.58 -9.68 23.24
C ARG A 157 2.64 -10.30 24.14
N PHE A 158 2.70 -9.93 25.42
CA PHE A 158 3.66 -10.51 26.36
C PHE A 158 3.41 -12.00 26.59
N SER A 159 2.15 -12.42 26.76
CA SER A 159 1.80 -13.83 26.84
C SER A 159 2.28 -14.62 25.62
N LYS A 160 2.14 -14.05 24.41
CA LYS A 160 2.64 -14.70 23.19
C LYS A 160 4.17 -14.84 23.16
N ILE A 161 4.89 -13.85 23.68
CA ILE A 161 6.36 -13.89 23.77
C ILE A 161 6.79 -14.96 24.80
N GLU A 162 6.09 -15.06 25.93
CA GLU A 162 6.34 -16.10 26.94
C GLU A 162 6.12 -17.51 26.37
N ASP A 163 5.06 -17.72 25.57
CA ASP A 163 4.83 -19.00 24.87
C ASP A 163 6.00 -19.36 23.93
N ILE A 164 6.52 -18.37 23.19
CA ILE A 164 7.67 -18.54 22.29
C ILE A 164 8.92 -18.93 23.10
N LEU A 165 9.20 -18.24 24.20
CA LEU A 165 10.32 -18.55 25.08
C LEU A 165 10.20 -19.97 25.68
N GLY A 166 8.99 -20.39 26.05
CA GLY A 166 8.72 -21.74 26.51
C GLY A 166 9.03 -22.81 25.46
N THR A 167 8.72 -22.54 24.20
CA THR A 167 9.02 -23.44 23.08
C THR A 167 10.53 -23.50 22.80
N VAL A 168 11.21 -22.36 22.82
CA VAL A 168 12.67 -22.28 22.59
C VAL A 168 13.40 -23.17 23.59
N LYS A 169 13.07 -23.08 24.89
CA LYS A 169 13.66 -23.88 25.97
C LYS A 169 13.59 -25.40 25.72
N GLN A 170 12.51 -25.88 25.11
CA GLN A 170 12.33 -27.31 24.82
C GLN A 170 13.22 -27.81 23.67
N THR A 171 13.78 -26.90 22.87
CA THR A 171 14.56 -27.22 21.66
C THR A 171 16.06 -26.91 21.78
N GLU A 172 16.54 -26.47 22.95
CA GLU A 172 17.91 -25.97 23.18
C GLU A 172 19.00 -27.05 23.23
N THR A 173 19.22 -27.76 22.12
CA THR A 173 20.42 -28.61 21.99
C THR A 173 21.66 -27.78 21.62
N SER A 174 21.51 -26.67 20.90
CA SER A 174 22.63 -25.89 20.37
C SER A 174 23.19 -24.87 21.37
N ALA A 175 22.36 -24.13 22.11
CA ALA A 175 22.82 -23.12 23.06
C ALA A 175 23.59 -23.73 24.25
N GLN A 176 23.08 -24.87 24.76
CA GLN A 176 23.73 -25.65 25.81
C GLN A 176 25.13 -26.15 25.39
N GLY A 177 25.32 -26.47 24.10
CA GLY A 177 26.61 -26.86 23.55
C GLY A 177 27.69 -25.76 23.62
N PHE A 178 27.28 -24.49 23.72
CA PHE A 178 28.16 -23.35 23.94
C PHE A 178 28.24 -22.90 25.41
N GLY A 179 27.63 -23.65 26.34
CA GLY A 179 27.56 -23.27 27.76
C GLY A 179 26.67 -22.04 28.02
N LEU A 180 25.75 -21.73 27.10
CA LEU A 180 24.81 -20.62 27.25
C LEU A 180 23.53 -21.10 27.94
N GLU A 181 23.08 -20.34 28.93
CA GLU A 181 21.79 -20.52 29.58
C GLU A 181 20.89 -19.32 29.28
N ILE A 182 19.74 -19.57 28.64
CA ILE A 182 18.76 -18.53 28.30
C ILE A 182 17.62 -18.58 29.33
N SER A 183 17.39 -17.46 30.01
CA SER A 183 16.25 -17.32 30.92
C SER A 183 14.93 -17.44 30.16
N SER A 184 14.01 -18.24 30.69
CA SER A 184 12.64 -18.38 30.17
C SER A 184 11.66 -17.34 30.70
N SER A 185 12.13 -16.41 31.53
CA SER A 185 11.32 -15.31 32.05
C SER A 185 11.75 -13.98 31.48
N LEU A 186 10.75 -13.11 31.24
CA LEU A 186 10.99 -11.74 30.82
C LEU A 186 11.78 -10.99 31.89
N LEU A 187 12.71 -10.14 31.45
CA LEU A 187 13.44 -9.26 32.35
C LEU A 187 12.49 -8.28 33.03
N LYS A 188 12.29 -8.44 34.33
CA LYS A 188 11.53 -7.49 35.15
C LYS A 188 12.46 -6.36 35.57
N LEU A 189 12.10 -5.14 35.18
CA LEU A 189 12.74 -3.94 35.71
C LEU A 189 12.24 -3.72 37.13
N ALA A 190 13.14 -3.34 38.03
CA ALA A 190 12.73 -2.96 39.38
C ALA A 190 11.83 -1.71 39.31
N PRO A 191 10.78 -1.59 40.15
CA PRO A 191 9.82 -0.48 40.08
C PRO A 191 10.48 0.90 40.07
N GLU A 192 11.54 1.08 40.85
CA GLU A 192 12.35 2.29 40.96
C GLU A 192 13.18 2.62 39.71
N SER A 193 13.40 1.64 38.82
CA SER A 193 14.11 1.83 37.55
C SER A 193 13.24 2.46 36.46
N ALA A 194 11.91 2.39 36.60
CA ALA A 194 10.96 3.00 35.68
C ALA A 194 10.44 4.32 36.28
N ARG A 195 10.49 5.40 35.50
CA ARG A 195 9.94 6.70 35.91
C ARG A 195 8.87 7.14 34.91
N ARG A 196 7.69 7.47 35.42
CA ARG A 196 6.64 8.14 34.64
C ARG A 196 6.86 9.64 34.75
N LEU A 197 7.15 10.28 33.62
CA LEU A 197 7.26 11.74 33.59
C LEU A 197 5.87 12.38 33.73
N GLU A 198 5.82 13.53 34.37
CA GLU A 198 4.59 14.33 34.47
C GLU A 198 4.14 14.79 33.07
N THR A 199 2.82 14.86 32.87
CA THR A 199 2.27 15.33 31.60
C THR A 199 2.52 16.84 31.45
N CYS A 200 2.76 17.28 30.22
CA CYS A 200 2.94 18.70 29.95
C CYS A 200 1.59 19.44 29.86
N GLU A 201 1.66 20.77 30.03
CA GLU A 201 0.54 21.67 29.75
C GLU A 201 0.77 22.38 28.43
N LEU A 202 -0.21 22.29 27.53
CA LEU A 202 -0.16 22.93 26.21
C LEU A 202 -0.71 24.34 26.30
N THR A 203 0.04 25.32 25.79
CA THR A 203 -0.39 26.72 25.70
C THR A 203 -0.93 27.03 24.30
N PHE A 204 -2.12 27.64 24.26
CA PHE A 204 -2.85 28.00 23.06
C PHE A 204 -3.11 29.52 23.00
N GLY A 205 -3.85 29.95 21.98
CA GLY A 205 -4.21 31.35 21.81
C GLY A 205 -4.96 31.91 23.01
N MET A 206 -4.84 33.22 23.23
CA MET A 206 -5.52 33.93 24.32
C MET A 206 -5.17 33.41 25.73
N GLY A 207 -3.99 32.80 25.90
CA GLY A 207 -3.54 32.26 27.19
C GLY A 207 -4.26 30.97 27.61
N SER A 208 -5.02 30.35 26.71
CA SER A 208 -5.72 29.08 26.99
C SER A 208 -4.72 27.97 27.25
N ARG A 209 -5.00 27.12 28.24
CA ARG A 209 -4.13 26.01 28.66
C ARG A 209 -4.91 24.70 28.61
N VAL A 210 -4.32 23.67 28.02
CA VAL A 210 -4.91 22.33 27.96
C VAL A 210 -3.94 21.36 28.61
N ARG A 211 -4.45 20.65 29.63
CA ARG A 211 -3.71 19.55 30.24
C ARG A 211 -3.80 18.32 29.34
N VAL A 212 -2.63 17.74 29.04
CA VAL A 212 -2.55 16.47 28.33
C VAL A 212 -2.96 15.36 29.28
N ASP A 213 -3.80 14.44 28.79
CA ASP A 213 -4.21 13.29 29.59
C ASP A 213 -3.04 12.33 29.85
N ASP A 214 -3.30 11.40 30.76
CA ASP A 214 -2.36 10.36 31.20
C ASP A 214 -1.79 9.47 30.08
N LYS A 215 -2.42 9.45 28.91
CA LYS A 215 -2.05 8.69 27.71
C LYS A 215 -1.49 9.58 26.60
N GLY A 216 -1.26 10.87 26.85
CA GLY A 216 -0.75 11.81 25.84
C GLY A 216 -1.84 12.46 24.97
N GLY A 217 -3.12 12.20 25.24
CA GLY A 217 -4.26 12.72 24.50
C GLY A 217 -4.63 14.15 24.87
N TRP A 218 -5.03 14.93 23.88
CA TRP A 218 -5.57 16.28 24.02
C TRP A 218 -6.43 16.63 22.80
N SER A 219 -7.22 17.69 22.92
CA SER A 219 -8.10 18.16 21.84
C SER A 219 -8.19 19.68 21.83
N LEU A 220 -8.46 20.25 20.65
CA LEU A 220 -8.83 21.66 20.50
C LEU A 220 -10.28 21.93 20.90
N ARG A 221 -11.07 20.91 21.23
CA ARG A 221 -12.41 21.06 21.79
C ARG A 221 -12.29 21.33 23.29
N GLY A 222 -12.52 22.58 23.70
CA GLY A 222 -12.56 22.96 25.11
C GLY A 222 -13.98 22.89 25.68
N ASN A 223 -14.09 22.88 27.02
CA ASN A 223 -15.38 22.90 27.73
C ASN A 223 -16.19 24.20 27.47
N ARG A 224 -15.56 25.26 26.96
CA ARG A 224 -16.18 26.55 26.64
C ARG A 224 -16.24 26.84 25.12
N GLY A 225 -16.01 25.81 24.29
CA GLY A 225 -15.91 25.94 22.84
C GLY A 225 -14.52 25.61 22.30
N ASP A 226 -14.35 25.71 20.98
CA ASP A 226 -13.08 25.44 20.30
C ASP A 226 -11.98 26.43 20.75
N ILE A 227 -10.78 25.90 20.96
CA ILE A 227 -9.62 26.63 21.47
C ILE A 227 -8.82 27.19 20.27
N PRO A 228 -8.52 28.50 20.23
CA PRO A 228 -7.80 29.09 19.11
C PRO A 228 -6.33 28.66 19.08
N PHE A 229 -5.76 28.63 17.88
CA PHE A 229 -4.33 28.37 17.73
C PHE A 229 -3.49 29.41 18.46
N TYR A 230 -2.31 29.00 18.94
CA TYR A 230 -1.35 29.91 19.59
C TYR A 230 -0.96 31.08 18.68
N ARG A 231 -0.72 30.80 17.39
CA ARG A 231 -0.53 31.78 16.33
C ARG A 231 -1.37 31.38 15.12
N PRO A 232 -2.60 31.88 15.00
CA PRO A 232 -3.44 31.52 13.86
C PRO A 232 -2.92 32.17 12.58
N ALA A 233 -3.06 31.46 11.47
CA ALA A 233 -2.69 31.96 10.15
C ALA A 233 -3.73 32.97 9.63
N LYS A 234 -3.29 33.83 8.72
CA LYS A 234 -4.17 34.61 7.84
C LYS A 234 -4.03 34.06 6.43
N VAL A 235 -5.15 33.70 5.81
CA VAL A 235 -5.21 33.26 4.42
C VAL A 235 -5.73 34.44 3.61
N ASP A 236 -4.94 34.98 2.69
CA ASP A 236 -5.37 36.14 1.90
C ASP A 236 -6.34 35.77 0.79
N ARG A 237 -5.97 34.82 -0.11
CA ARG A 237 -6.89 34.28 -1.13
C ARG A 237 -6.74 32.77 -1.23
N TRP A 238 -7.87 32.11 -1.39
CA TRP A 238 -7.90 30.66 -1.53
C TRP A 238 -8.98 30.19 -2.49
N ALA A 239 -8.79 28.97 -3.00
CA ALA A 239 -9.72 28.35 -3.93
C ALA A 239 -10.04 26.91 -3.51
N VAL A 240 -11.21 26.45 -3.91
CA VAL A 240 -11.59 25.04 -3.84
C VAL A 240 -11.61 24.45 -5.25
N VAL A 241 -10.87 23.37 -5.45
CA VAL A 241 -10.80 22.63 -6.71
C VAL A 241 -11.43 21.27 -6.48
N HIS A 242 -12.46 20.90 -7.24
CA HIS A 242 -13.12 19.59 -7.09
C HIS A 242 -13.08 18.79 -8.39
N PHE A 243 -12.95 17.46 -8.27
CA PHE A 243 -12.89 16.56 -9.42
C PHE A 243 -14.12 15.66 -9.47
N GLY A 244 -15.16 16.14 -10.17
CA GLY A 244 -16.37 15.33 -10.36
C GLY A 244 -17.24 15.12 -9.12
N CYS A 245 -17.18 16.06 -8.17
CA CYS A 245 -18.19 16.19 -7.11
C CYS A 245 -19.59 16.21 -7.75
N ARG A 246 -20.41 15.21 -7.41
CA ARG A 246 -21.78 15.07 -7.94
C ARG A 246 -22.80 15.87 -7.15
N ASP A 247 -22.47 16.20 -5.90
CA ASP A 247 -23.34 16.86 -4.94
C ASP A 247 -22.72 18.19 -4.49
N LEU A 248 -23.04 19.25 -5.22
CA LEU A 248 -22.50 20.59 -4.95
C LEU A 248 -23.04 21.18 -3.66
N ASP A 249 -24.22 20.73 -3.19
CA ASP A 249 -24.82 21.20 -1.95
C ASP A 249 -24.04 20.65 -0.76
N LEU A 250 -23.72 19.34 -0.78
CA LEU A 250 -22.82 18.73 0.21
C LEU A 250 -21.43 19.38 0.22
N LEU A 251 -20.90 19.75 -0.94
CA LEU A 251 -19.63 20.48 -1.05
C LEU A 251 -19.73 21.87 -0.40
N ALA A 252 -20.81 22.61 -0.66
CA ALA A 252 -21.03 23.93 -0.06
C ALA A 252 -21.16 23.83 1.47
N ASP A 253 -21.91 22.84 1.97
CA ASP A 253 -22.06 22.59 3.41
C ASP A 253 -20.72 22.26 4.07
N PHE A 254 -19.93 21.38 3.45
CA PHE A 254 -18.59 21.04 3.92
C PHE A 254 -17.68 22.27 3.99
N ILE A 255 -17.69 23.10 2.95
CA ILE A 255 -16.92 24.35 2.91
C ILE A 255 -17.38 25.30 4.02
N GLY A 256 -18.69 25.43 4.23
CA GLY A 256 -19.25 26.22 5.33
C GLY A 256 -18.76 25.76 6.70
N ILE A 257 -18.78 24.44 6.95
CA ILE A 257 -18.26 23.83 8.18
C ILE A 257 -16.75 24.09 8.31
N PHE A 258 -15.98 23.86 7.25
CA PHE A 258 -14.53 24.08 7.23
C PHE A 258 -14.17 25.52 7.59
N CYS A 259 -14.81 26.50 6.95
CA CYS A 259 -14.56 27.92 7.20
C CYS A 259 -14.96 28.32 8.62
N ARG A 260 -16.11 27.82 9.12
CA ARG A 260 -16.55 28.03 10.50
C ARG A 260 -15.52 27.51 11.50
N MET A 261 -15.09 26.26 11.36
CA MET A 261 -14.10 25.64 12.26
C MET A 261 -12.76 26.38 12.23
N ALA A 262 -12.33 26.85 11.05
CA ALA A 262 -11.09 27.61 10.93
C ALA A 262 -11.19 28.96 11.66
N ARG A 263 -12.32 29.66 11.52
CA ARG A 263 -12.61 30.93 12.21
C ARG A 263 -12.69 30.77 13.72
N GLU A 264 -13.37 29.73 14.21
CA GLU A 264 -13.42 29.39 15.64
C GLU A 264 -12.01 29.14 16.23
N ARG A 265 -11.08 28.67 15.39
CA ARG A 265 -9.67 28.48 15.77
C ARG A 265 -8.78 29.69 15.53
N GLY A 266 -9.37 30.82 15.15
CA GLY A 266 -8.70 32.10 14.94
C GLY A 266 -8.08 32.30 13.55
N ILE A 267 -8.19 31.35 12.63
CA ILE A 267 -7.70 31.51 11.25
C ILE A 267 -8.59 32.55 10.54
N LYS A 268 -7.95 33.56 9.95
CA LYS A 268 -8.64 34.68 9.27
C LYS A 268 -8.54 34.54 7.75
N GLY A 269 -9.51 35.11 7.04
CA GLY A 269 -9.49 35.23 5.56
C GLY A 269 -9.83 33.94 4.80
N LEU A 270 -10.44 32.97 5.48
CA LEU A 270 -11.08 31.80 4.85
C LEU A 270 -12.56 32.07 4.55
N GLU A 271 -12.89 33.27 4.09
CA GLU A 271 -14.21 33.50 3.49
C GLU A 271 -14.14 32.98 2.04
N PRO A 272 -15.08 32.15 1.59
CA PRO A 272 -14.98 31.51 0.28
C PRO A 272 -15.10 32.55 -0.83
N GLU A 273 -13.99 32.88 -1.51
CA GLU A 273 -14.00 33.82 -2.64
C GLU A 273 -14.48 33.16 -3.94
N SER A 274 -14.25 31.85 -4.14
CA SER A 274 -14.58 31.16 -5.40
C SER A 274 -14.50 29.63 -5.35
N LEU A 275 -15.30 28.96 -6.19
CA LEU A 275 -15.27 27.52 -6.47
C LEU A 275 -14.77 27.29 -7.91
N VAL A 276 -13.85 26.34 -8.11
CA VAL A 276 -13.24 26.05 -9.43
C VAL A 276 -13.42 24.59 -9.81
N ASN A 277 -13.93 24.34 -11.02
CA ASN A 277 -14.01 22.99 -11.61
C ASN A 277 -13.04 22.86 -12.80
N PRO A 278 -11.91 22.14 -12.64
CA PRO A 278 -10.85 22.05 -13.65
C PRO A 278 -11.25 21.20 -14.87
N THR A 279 -12.38 20.49 -14.81
CA THR A 279 -12.85 19.61 -15.90
C THR A 279 -13.95 20.23 -16.77
N SER A 280 -14.50 21.39 -16.40
CA SER A 280 -15.46 22.14 -17.22
C SER A 280 -14.88 23.43 -17.83
N GLY A 281 -13.64 23.80 -17.49
CA GLY A 281 -13.01 25.05 -17.95
C GLY A 281 -13.75 26.33 -17.52
N ARG A 282 -14.68 26.24 -16.56
CA ARG A 282 -15.56 27.35 -16.15
C ARG A 282 -15.48 27.58 -14.65
N LEU A 283 -15.22 28.84 -14.28
CA LEU A 283 -15.49 29.38 -12.94
C LEU A 283 -17.01 29.44 -12.77
N ASP A 284 -17.60 28.42 -12.13
CA ASP A 284 -19.04 28.40 -11.88
C ASP A 284 -19.38 29.24 -10.65
N ARG A 285 -19.91 30.45 -10.87
CA ARG A 285 -20.79 31.09 -9.89
C ARG A 285 -22.13 30.35 -9.92
N ALA A 286 -22.25 29.34 -9.06
CA ALA A 286 -23.46 28.59 -8.75
C ALA A 286 -24.19 27.94 -9.95
N GLY A 287 -24.05 26.61 -10.10
CA GLY A 287 -25.14 25.77 -10.58
C GLY A 287 -24.85 24.79 -11.73
N ARG A 288 -25.12 23.51 -11.43
CA ARG A 288 -25.64 22.43 -12.32
C ARG A 288 -24.87 22.12 -13.61
N GLY A 289 -24.01 21.11 -13.54
CA GLY A 289 -23.53 20.33 -14.69
C GLY A 289 -23.55 18.82 -14.41
N ARG A 290 -24.04 18.00 -15.34
CA ARG A 290 -23.97 16.52 -15.29
C ARG A 290 -22.56 16.06 -15.68
N PHE A 291 -21.94 15.18 -14.88
CA PHE A 291 -20.54 14.78 -15.01
C PHE A 291 -20.36 13.43 -15.74
N ARG A 292 -19.42 13.36 -16.71
CA ARG A 292 -18.85 12.10 -17.23
C ARG A 292 -17.56 11.79 -16.47
N VAL A 293 -17.46 10.58 -15.92
CA VAL A 293 -16.21 10.05 -15.37
C VAL A 293 -15.27 9.84 -16.57
N LEU A 294 -14.28 10.70 -16.75
CA LEU A 294 -13.26 10.51 -17.77
C LEU A 294 -12.30 9.40 -17.32
N ASP A 295 -11.95 8.54 -18.27
CA ASP A 295 -10.87 7.57 -18.13
C ASP A 295 -9.55 8.36 -17.99
N MET A 296 -8.96 8.34 -16.79
CA MET A 296 -7.87 9.24 -16.40
C MET A 296 -6.51 8.70 -16.90
N GLY A 297 -6.25 8.88 -18.19
CA GLY A 297 -4.93 8.65 -18.80
C GLY A 297 -3.91 9.75 -18.50
N LYS A 298 -2.67 9.59 -18.99
CA LYS A 298 -1.56 10.55 -18.84
C LYS A 298 -1.93 11.95 -19.35
N ASP A 299 -2.67 12.04 -20.45
CA ASP A 299 -3.08 13.29 -21.09
C ASP A 299 -3.99 14.14 -20.18
N THR A 300 -4.77 13.49 -19.31
CA THR A 300 -5.64 14.18 -18.34
C THR A 300 -4.84 14.81 -17.20
N VAL A 301 -3.67 14.25 -16.85
CA VAL A 301 -2.77 14.79 -15.83
C VAL A 301 -2.02 16.01 -16.36
N ASP A 302 -1.53 15.95 -17.59
CA ASP A 302 -0.85 17.09 -18.22
C ASP A 302 -1.84 18.26 -18.44
N SER A 303 -3.09 17.95 -18.80
CA SER A 303 -4.19 18.93 -18.87
C SER A 303 -4.55 19.53 -17.50
N LEU A 304 -4.50 18.73 -16.43
CA LEU A 304 -4.75 19.20 -15.07
C LEU A 304 -3.72 20.26 -14.63
N GLU A 305 -2.43 19.99 -14.83
CA GLU A 305 -1.38 20.96 -14.49
C GLU A 305 -1.54 22.26 -15.28
N GLY A 306 -1.94 22.17 -16.56
CA GLY A 306 -2.30 23.32 -17.40
C GLY A 306 -3.46 24.16 -16.83
N SER A 307 -4.58 23.53 -16.49
CA SER A 307 -5.74 24.20 -15.88
C SER A 307 -5.41 24.86 -14.53
N LEU A 308 -4.55 24.23 -13.72
CA LEU A 308 -4.14 24.79 -12.43
C LEU A 308 -3.20 25.99 -12.60
N ASN A 309 -2.34 25.98 -13.62
CA ASN A 309 -1.50 27.12 -13.97
C ASN A 309 -2.33 28.29 -14.50
N GLN A 310 -3.34 28.01 -15.34
CA GLN A 310 -4.28 29.03 -15.80
C GLN A 310 -5.00 29.67 -14.61
N MET A 311 -5.58 28.87 -13.72
CA MET A 311 -6.19 29.35 -12.48
C MET A 311 -5.20 30.24 -11.70
N ALA A 312 -4.00 29.75 -11.39
CA ALA A 312 -3.01 30.52 -10.61
C ALA A 312 -2.65 31.88 -11.26
N SER A 313 -2.61 31.94 -12.59
CA SER A 313 -2.36 33.19 -13.33
C SER A 313 -3.54 34.17 -13.28
N GLU A 314 -4.78 33.68 -13.34
CA GLU A 314 -6.00 34.50 -13.22
C GLU A 314 -6.13 35.14 -11.83
N TYR A 315 -5.71 34.46 -10.76
CA TYR A 315 -5.71 35.01 -9.39
C TYR A 315 -4.53 35.97 -9.09
N GLN A 316 -3.83 36.45 -10.12
CA GLN A 316 -2.78 37.48 -10.04
C GLN A 316 -1.72 37.22 -8.95
N ARG A 317 -1.24 35.97 -8.82
CA ARG A 317 -0.15 35.58 -7.91
C ARG A 317 -0.43 35.74 -6.40
N ASN A 318 -1.69 35.95 -5.99
CA ASN A 318 -2.06 36.12 -4.57
C ASN A 318 -2.76 34.90 -3.96
N LEU A 319 -2.78 33.77 -4.67
CA LEU A 319 -3.39 32.52 -4.18
C LEU A 319 -2.46 31.86 -3.16
N SER A 320 -2.83 31.90 -1.88
CA SER A 320 -2.00 31.36 -0.79
C SER A 320 -2.39 29.95 -0.38
N PHE A 321 -3.62 29.50 -0.68
CA PHE A 321 -4.11 28.18 -0.30
C PHE A 321 -5.08 27.59 -1.34
N VAL A 322 -4.97 26.29 -1.61
CA VAL A 322 -5.93 25.56 -2.45
C VAL A 322 -6.38 24.27 -1.77
N LEU A 323 -7.69 24.10 -1.69
CA LEU A 323 -8.34 22.90 -1.16
C LEU A 323 -8.81 22.01 -2.32
N PHE A 324 -8.20 20.84 -2.46
CA PHE A 324 -8.54 19.85 -3.48
C PHE A 324 -9.49 18.79 -2.96
N ILE A 325 -10.65 18.64 -3.60
CA ILE A 325 -11.63 17.59 -3.35
C ILE A 325 -11.42 16.45 -4.33
N LEU A 326 -10.78 15.39 -3.86
CA LEU A 326 -10.42 14.20 -4.62
C LEU A 326 -11.63 13.23 -4.72
N PRO A 327 -11.78 12.51 -5.85
CA PRO A 327 -12.86 11.56 -6.04
C PRO A 327 -12.77 10.38 -5.07
N GLU A 328 -13.79 9.52 -5.05
CA GLU A 328 -13.83 8.35 -4.17
C GLU A 328 -12.81 7.25 -4.55
N VAL A 329 -12.38 7.21 -5.81
CA VAL A 329 -11.54 6.12 -6.34
C VAL A 329 -10.11 6.20 -5.82
N GLU A 330 -9.83 5.47 -4.74
CA GLU A 330 -8.53 5.50 -4.02
C GLU A 330 -7.33 5.16 -4.91
N SER A 331 -7.49 4.21 -5.83
CA SER A 331 -6.42 3.82 -6.77
C SER A 331 -6.02 4.97 -7.69
N VAL A 332 -6.98 5.73 -8.21
CA VAL A 332 -6.75 6.90 -9.06
C VAL A 332 -6.10 8.03 -8.25
N ASN A 333 -6.60 8.28 -7.05
CA ASN A 333 -6.06 9.30 -6.15
C ASN A 333 -4.58 9.05 -5.81
N ARG A 334 -4.26 7.82 -5.44
CA ARG A 334 -2.92 7.45 -4.98
C ARG A 334 -1.89 7.46 -6.10
N VAL A 335 -2.26 6.99 -7.29
CA VAL A 335 -1.31 6.81 -8.40
C VAL A 335 -1.16 8.07 -9.22
N TRP A 336 -2.24 8.83 -9.44
CA TRP A 336 -2.26 9.91 -10.42
C TRP A 336 -2.52 11.28 -9.79
N MET A 337 -3.66 11.46 -9.11
CA MET A 337 -4.13 12.80 -8.76
C MET A 337 -3.36 13.45 -7.61
N TYR A 338 -3.14 12.71 -6.52
CA TYR A 338 -2.39 13.27 -5.38
C TYR A 338 -0.93 13.59 -5.77
N PRO A 339 -0.19 12.70 -6.46
CA PRO A 339 1.14 13.04 -6.97
C PRO A 339 1.14 14.24 -7.92
N ALA A 340 0.17 14.36 -8.84
CA ALA A 340 0.08 15.50 -9.75
C ALA A 340 -0.16 16.83 -9.02
N VAL A 341 -1.13 16.87 -8.09
CA VAL A 341 -1.40 18.07 -7.27
C VAL A 341 -0.18 18.47 -6.46
N LYS A 342 0.53 17.50 -5.86
CA LYS A 342 1.73 17.79 -5.06
C LYS A 342 2.91 18.19 -5.91
N ARG A 343 3.06 17.61 -7.11
CA ARG A 343 4.06 18.05 -8.09
C ARG A 343 3.78 19.48 -8.50
N TRP A 344 2.57 19.78 -8.98
CA TRP A 344 2.16 21.13 -9.33
C TRP A 344 2.41 22.13 -8.21
N ALA A 345 2.01 21.83 -6.97
CA ALA A 345 2.25 22.73 -5.84
C ALA A 345 3.75 22.99 -5.60
N ALA A 346 4.58 21.95 -5.72
CA ALA A 346 6.02 22.04 -5.50
C ALA A 346 6.79 22.67 -6.68
N THR A 347 6.32 22.49 -7.91
CA THR A 347 6.95 23.02 -9.12
C THR A 347 6.36 24.34 -9.57
N SER A 348 5.21 24.73 -9.03
CA SER A 348 4.63 26.05 -9.29
C SER A 348 5.59 27.12 -8.80
N GLU A 349 5.89 28.10 -9.65
CA GLU A 349 6.66 29.30 -9.28
C GLU A 349 5.97 30.12 -8.16
N TYR A 350 4.73 29.75 -7.83
CA TYR A 350 3.81 30.46 -6.94
C TYR A 350 3.85 29.98 -5.48
N GLY A 351 4.49 28.84 -5.17
CA GLY A 351 4.64 28.37 -3.78
C GLY A 351 3.32 28.14 -3.04
N VAL A 352 2.31 27.60 -3.73
CA VAL A 352 0.93 27.50 -3.21
C VAL A 352 0.79 26.37 -2.20
N VAL A 353 0.20 26.66 -1.04
CA VAL A 353 -0.12 25.65 -0.03
C VAL A 353 -1.33 24.84 -0.48
N THR A 354 -1.22 23.50 -0.44
CA THR A 354 -2.30 22.61 -0.89
C THR A 354 -2.75 21.62 0.17
N GLN A 355 -4.08 21.51 0.35
CA GLN A 355 -4.69 20.47 1.17
C GLN A 355 -5.60 19.61 0.30
N CYS A 356 -5.49 18.29 0.41
CA CYS A 356 -6.38 17.36 -0.29
C CYS A 356 -7.36 16.72 0.70
N VAL A 357 -8.62 16.58 0.30
CA VAL A 357 -9.69 15.90 1.04
C VAL A 357 -10.34 14.89 0.11
N GLN A 358 -10.55 13.68 0.61
CA GLN A 358 -11.27 12.64 -0.14
C GLN A 358 -12.78 12.85 0.00
N TRP A 359 -13.49 12.73 -1.10
CA TRP A 359 -14.96 12.87 -1.16
C TRP A 359 -15.71 12.09 -0.05
N PRO A 360 -15.45 10.80 0.21
CA PRO A 360 -16.16 10.05 1.25
C PRO A 360 -16.01 10.64 2.67
N LYS A 361 -14.89 11.32 2.95
CA LYS A 361 -14.63 11.94 4.26
C LYS A 361 -15.46 13.20 4.48
N MET A 362 -15.90 13.87 3.41
CA MET A 362 -16.81 15.03 3.51
C MET A 362 -18.23 14.59 3.83
N ALA A 363 -18.70 13.49 3.24
CA ALA A 363 -20.06 12.97 3.40
C ALA A 363 -20.35 12.38 4.80
N GLY A 364 -19.46 12.56 5.77
CA GLY A 364 -19.55 11.89 7.08
C GLY A 364 -19.29 10.39 7.01
N GLY A 365 -18.85 9.86 5.85
CA GLY A 365 -18.44 8.48 5.63
C GLY A 365 -17.10 8.14 6.26
N GLY A 366 -16.91 8.51 7.53
CA GLY A 366 -15.97 7.81 8.37
C GLY A 366 -16.60 6.45 8.68
N LYS A 367 -15.96 5.36 8.23
CA LYS A 367 -16.22 4.04 8.83
C LYS A 367 -16.15 4.24 10.35
N GLY A 368 -17.31 4.19 11.00
CA GLY A 368 -17.38 4.03 12.44
C GLY A 368 -16.50 2.85 12.80
N GLY A 369 -15.53 3.11 13.68
CA GLY A 369 -14.66 2.08 14.23
C GLY A 369 -15.44 1.06 15.04
#